data_AF-A0A176EZG9-F1
#
_entry.id   AF-A0A176EZG9-F1
#
_cell.length_a   1.000
_cell.length_b   1.000
_cell.length_c   1.000
_cell.angle_alpha   90.00
_cell.angle_beta   90.00
_cell.angle_gamma   90.00
#
_symmetry.space_group_name_H-M   'P 1'
#
loop_
_entity.id
_entity.type
_entity.pdbx_description
1 polymer ?
#
loop_
_entity_poly.entity_id
_entity_poly.type
_entity_poly.pdbx_seq_one_letter_code
_entity_poly.pdbx_strand_id
1 'polypeptide(L)'
;MTDTSLPAARLWWQKTDKAWLALVTLLALTAFFDPAQFRPTVTFTATALWHTAPFIAFAVLAVATMKATGAETLLARAFEGRQTRMIVLAALLGGLSPFCSCEVIPFIAAMLALGAPLGAVMAFWLASPLMDPAMFLITSGTLGWEFAIAKTLAAVGLGLFGGFVTMAAARSPVFADPLREKPRIGDCCGVKKPLEGKPVWRFWQNPERAETFRTNALENAVFLLKWL
;
A
#
# COMPACT_ATOMS: atom_id res chain seq x y z
N MET A 1 -26.41 13.70 -21.44
CA MET A 1 -26.26 12.83 -22.63
C MET A 1 -25.35 13.54 -23.60
N THR A 2 -24.06 13.21 -23.59
CA THR A 2 -23.09 13.62 -24.61
C THR A 2 -22.09 12.48 -24.73
N ASP A 3 -22.45 11.50 -25.57
CA ASP A 3 -21.58 10.40 -25.96
C ASP A 3 -20.52 10.92 -26.93
N THR A 4 -19.33 11.19 -26.42
CA THR A 4 -18.13 11.33 -27.25
C THR A 4 -17.60 9.93 -27.59
N SER A 5 -17.89 9.47 -28.80
CA SER A 5 -17.27 8.31 -29.41
C SER A 5 -15.78 8.58 -29.67
N LEU A 6 -14.94 8.33 -28.67
CA LEU A 6 -13.49 8.38 -28.82
C LEU A 6 -13.04 7.27 -29.79
N PRO A 7 -12.08 7.54 -30.71
CA PRO A 7 -11.61 6.55 -31.68
C PRO A 7 -10.98 5.35 -30.97
N ALA A 8 -11.30 4.14 -31.43
CA ALA A 8 -10.90 2.86 -30.83
C ALA A 8 -9.38 2.74 -30.54
N ALA A 9 -8.54 3.40 -31.35
CA ALA A 9 -7.09 3.46 -31.14
C ALA A 9 -6.67 4.21 -29.86
N ARG A 10 -7.41 5.26 -29.46
CA ARG A 10 -7.12 6.04 -28.24
C ARG A 10 -7.59 5.31 -26.98
N LEU A 11 -8.69 4.55 -27.10
CA LEU A 11 -9.16 3.61 -26.08
C LEU A 11 -8.18 2.47 -25.85
N TRP A 12 -7.56 1.96 -26.93
CA TRP A 12 -6.52 0.94 -26.83
C TRP A 12 -5.28 1.50 -26.12
N TRP A 13 -4.79 2.69 -26.49
CA TRP A 13 -3.63 3.32 -25.83
C TRP A 13 -3.83 3.69 -24.35
N GLN A 14 -5.07 3.89 -23.91
CA GLN A 14 -5.40 4.07 -22.49
C GLN A 14 -5.57 2.74 -21.74
N LYS A 15 -5.95 1.66 -22.44
CA LYS A 15 -6.05 0.31 -21.88
C LYS A 15 -4.70 -0.41 -21.83
N THR A 16 -3.77 -0.12 -22.75
CA THR A 16 -2.44 -0.72 -22.73
C THR A 16 -1.63 -0.05 -21.65
N ASP A 17 -1.36 -0.81 -20.61
CA ASP A 17 -0.69 -0.28 -19.45
C ASP A 17 0.75 0.08 -19.79
N LYS A 18 1.10 1.37 -19.68
CA LYS A 18 2.39 1.93 -20.14
C LYS A 18 3.59 1.21 -19.53
N ALA A 19 3.44 0.62 -18.35
CA ALA A 19 4.45 -0.18 -17.67
C ALA A 19 4.79 -1.47 -18.44
N TRP A 20 3.78 -2.19 -18.95
CA TRP A 20 3.99 -3.42 -19.72
C TRP A 20 4.66 -3.13 -21.07
N LEU A 21 4.28 -2.03 -21.72
CA LEU A 21 4.97 -1.57 -22.93
C LEU A 21 6.42 -1.18 -22.64
N ALA A 22 6.70 -0.49 -21.54
CA ALA A 22 8.05 -0.14 -21.13
C ALA A 22 8.91 -1.40 -20.85
N LEU A 23 8.35 -2.40 -20.15
CA LEU A 23 9.01 -3.68 -19.87
C LEU A 23 9.39 -4.42 -21.15
N VAL A 24 8.44 -4.58 -22.08
CA VAL A 24 8.67 -5.25 -23.37
C VAL A 24 9.69 -4.49 -24.21
N THR A 25 9.63 -3.15 -24.20
CA THR A 25 10.58 -2.32 -24.94
C THR A 25 12.00 -2.41 -24.37
N LEU A 26 12.14 -2.43 -23.04
CA LEU A 26 13.43 -2.62 -22.36
C LEU A 26 14.04 -4.00 -22.65
N LEU A 27 13.22 -5.05 -22.61
CA LEU A 27 13.66 -6.41 -22.97
C LEU A 27 14.05 -6.54 -24.45
N ALA A 28 13.31 -5.86 -25.34
CA ALA A 28 13.64 -5.83 -26.76
C ALA A 28 14.94 -5.05 -27.03
N LEU A 29 15.15 -3.92 -26.34
CA LEU A 29 16.38 -3.13 -26.43
C LEU A 29 17.60 -3.89 -25.90
N THR A 30 17.46 -4.59 -24.77
CA THR A 30 18.56 -5.43 -24.22
C THR A 30 18.85 -6.63 -25.11
N ALA A 31 17.83 -7.27 -25.69
CA ALA A 31 18.04 -8.33 -26.67
C ALA A 31 18.77 -7.85 -27.94
N PHE A 32 18.55 -6.59 -28.34
CA PHE A 32 19.18 -6.00 -29.53
C PHE A 32 20.61 -5.49 -29.29
N PHE A 33 20.87 -4.85 -28.14
CA PHE A 33 22.18 -4.23 -27.85
C PHE A 33 23.19 -5.17 -27.19
N ASP A 34 22.73 -6.15 -26.40
CA ASP A 34 23.63 -7.06 -25.66
C ASP A 34 23.05 -8.48 -25.55
N PRO A 35 23.07 -9.26 -26.65
CA PRO A 35 22.45 -10.59 -26.69
C PRO A 35 23.14 -11.60 -25.75
N ALA A 36 24.39 -11.34 -25.35
CA ALA A 36 25.11 -12.16 -24.38
C ALA A 36 24.55 -11.98 -22.96
N GLN A 37 24.13 -10.76 -22.60
CA GLN A 37 23.59 -10.43 -21.27
C GLN A 37 22.07 -10.66 -21.14
N PHE A 38 21.34 -10.80 -22.25
CA PHE A 38 19.88 -11.03 -22.22
C PHE A 38 19.47 -12.28 -21.44
N ARG A 39 20.13 -13.43 -21.69
CA ARG A 39 19.82 -14.69 -20.99
C ARG A 39 20.01 -14.59 -19.47
N PRO A 40 21.16 -14.11 -18.95
CA PRO A 40 21.34 -13.98 -17.50
C PRO A 40 20.40 -12.94 -16.86
N THR A 41 20.05 -11.86 -17.56
CA THR A 41 19.04 -10.91 -17.07
C THR A 41 17.68 -11.58 -16.94
N VAL A 42 17.21 -12.31 -17.96
CA VAL A 42 15.90 -12.99 -17.92
C VAL A 42 15.85 -14.08 -16.84
N THR A 43 16.90 -14.90 -16.72
CA THR A 43 16.93 -15.95 -15.69
C THR A 43 17.05 -15.39 -14.28
N PHE A 44 17.82 -14.31 -14.08
CA PHE A 44 17.88 -13.61 -12.81
C PHE A 44 16.52 -13.02 -12.41
N THR A 45 15.86 -12.28 -13.33
CA THR A 45 14.52 -11.73 -13.09
C THR A 45 13.51 -12.83 -12.81
N ALA A 46 13.50 -13.91 -13.60
CA ALA A 46 12.60 -15.03 -13.38
C ALA A 46 12.82 -15.72 -12.02
N THR A 47 14.08 -15.87 -11.60
CA THR A 47 14.43 -16.48 -10.32
C THR A 47 14.04 -15.58 -9.14
N ALA A 48 14.30 -14.28 -9.24
CA ALA A 48 13.89 -13.29 -8.24
C ALA A 48 12.36 -13.21 -8.12
N LEU A 49 11.65 -13.25 -9.25
CA LEU A 49 10.19 -13.30 -9.29
C LEU A 49 9.66 -14.58 -8.66
N TRP A 50 10.28 -15.73 -8.93
CA TRP A 50 9.89 -17.01 -8.35
C TRP A 50 10.11 -17.06 -6.83
N HIS A 51 11.19 -16.45 -6.34
CA HIS A 51 11.48 -16.38 -4.91
C HIS A 51 10.55 -15.41 -4.17
N THR A 52 10.10 -14.34 -4.83
CA THR A 52 9.18 -13.34 -4.26
C THR A 52 7.71 -13.73 -4.41
N ALA A 53 7.36 -14.54 -5.41
CA ALA A 53 6.01 -15.04 -5.64
C ALA A 53 5.31 -15.62 -4.39
N PRO A 54 5.92 -16.48 -3.55
CA PRO A 54 5.26 -16.98 -2.35
C PRO A 54 4.96 -15.87 -1.34
N PHE A 55 5.84 -14.87 -1.20
CA PHE A 55 5.61 -13.72 -0.32
C PHE A 55 4.50 -12.82 -0.86
N ILE A 56 4.49 -12.55 -2.16
CA ILE A 56 3.44 -11.79 -2.83
C ILE A 56 2.09 -12.51 -2.70
N ALA A 57 2.06 -13.82 -2.91
CA ALA A 57 0.84 -14.61 -2.74
C ALA A 57 0.33 -14.54 -1.31
N PHE A 58 1.21 -14.69 -0.31
CA PHE A 58 0.85 -14.54 1.09
C PHE A 58 0.31 -13.14 1.40
N ALA A 59 0.98 -12.09 0.91
CA ALA A 59 0.57 -10.70 1.09
C ALA A 59 -0.79 -10.40 0.46
N VAL A 60 -1.00 -10.79 -0.80
CA VAL A 60 -2.28 -10.59 -1.50
C VAL A 60 -3.41 -11.31 -0.77
N LEU A 61 -3.16 -12.54 -0.30
CA LEU A 61 -4.14 -13.29 0.50
C LEU A 61 -4.40 -12.62 1.86
N ALA A 62 -3.37 -12.13 2.54
CA ALA A 62 -3.50 -11.42 3.81
C ALA A 62 -4.30 -10.11 3.67
N VAL A 63 -4.02 -9.31 2.65
CA VAL A 63 -4.76 -8.07 2.37
C VAL A 63 -6.20 -8.37 1.97
N ALA A 64 -6.41 -9.35 1.09
CA ALA A 64 -7.75 -9.72 0.66
C ALA A 64 -8.58 -10.29 1.82
N THR A 65 -8.00 -11.12 2.70
CA THR A 65 -8.68 -11.61 3.92
C THR A 65 -8.94 -10.48 4.91
N MET A 66 -8.03 -9.53 5.12
CA MET A 66 -8.26 -8.36 5.97
C MET A 66 -9.43 -7.50 5.47
N LYS A 67 -9.48 -7.20 4.17
CA LYS A 67 -10.60 -6.46 3.57
C LYS A 67 -11.92 -7.23 3.68
N ALA A 68 -11.91 -8.53 3.39
CA ALA A 68 -13.12 -9.34 3.40
C ALA A 68 -13.68 -9.56 4.83
N THR A 69 -12.80 -9.68 5.82
CA THR A 69 -13.19 -9.76 7.24
C THR A 69 -13.64 -8.41 7.80
N GLY A 70 -13.18 -7.30 7.21
CA GLY A 70 -13.39 -5.95 7.74
C GLY A 70 -12.49 -5.66 8.95
N ALA A 71 -11.37 -6.38 9.10
CA ALA A 71 -10.40 -6.18 10.18
C ALA A 71 -9.78 -4.77 10.14
N GLU A 72 -9.83 -4.10 8.99
CA GLU A 72 -9.49 -2.69 8.82
C GLU A 72 -10.27 -1.77 9.78
N THR A 73 -11.47 -2.16 10.21
CA THR A 73 -12.27 -1.42 11.22
C THR A 73 -11.69 -1.50 12.63
N LEU A 74 -10.99 -2.58 12.96
CA LEU A 74 -10.30 -2.71 14.25
C LEU A 74 -9.05 -1.83 14.27
N LEU A 75 -8.33 -1.79 13.14
CA LEU A 75 -7.24 -0.83 12.95
C LEU A 75 -7.78 0.61 12.98
N ALA A 76 -8.87 0.90 12.28
CA ALA A 76 -9.51 2.22 12.28
C ALA A 76 -9.89 2.67 13.70
N ARG A 77 -10.45 1.76 14.52
CA ARG A 77 -10.73 2.02 15.94
C ARG A 77 -9.48 2.20 16.79
N ALA A 78 -8.40 1.48 16.49
CA ALA A 78 -7.09 1.74 17.13
C ALA A 78 -6.53 3.13 16.76
N PHE A 79 -6.98 3.68 15.62
CA PHE A 79 -6.73 5.05 15.18
C PHE A 79 -7.87 6.02 15.54
N GLU A 80 -8.73 5.75 16.53
CA GLU A 80 -9.68 6.73 17.08
C GLU A 80 -9.07 7.42 18.32
N GLY A 81 -9.16 8.75 18.40
CA GLY A 81 -8.67 9.52 19.56
C GLY A 81 -7.88 10.79 19.20
N ARG A 82 -6.91 11.17 20.04
CA ARG A 82 -6.11 12.38 19.84
C ARG A 82 -5.09 12.17 18.72
N GLN A 83 -5.03 13.08 17.75
CA GLN A 83 -4.15 13.01 16.58
C GLN A 83 -2.68 12.69 16.93
N THR A 84 -2.18 13.21 18.06
CA THR A 84 -0.81 12.90 18.52
C THR A 84 -0.59 11.43 18.88
N ARG A 85 -1.59 10.76 19.47
CA ARG A 85 -1.51 9.32 19.75
C ARG A 85 -1.50 8.51 18.46
N MET A 86 -2.28 8.93 17.47
CA MET A 86 -2.31 8.26 16.17
C MET A 86 -0.97 8.34 15.45
N ILE A 87 -0.29 9.50 15.51
CA ILE A 87 1.06 9.67 14.94
C ILE A 87 2.05 8.70 15.59
N VAL A 88 2.02 8.58 16.91
CA VAL A 88 2.92 7.69 17.64
C VAL A 88 2.65 6.23 17.32
N LEU A 89 1.37 5.82 17.34
CA LEU A 89 0.99 4.46 16.99
C LEU A 89 1.35 4.12 15.54
N ALA A 90 1.14 5.06 14.62
CA ALA A 90 1.46 4.89 13.20
C ALA A 90 2.97 4.76 12.95
N ALA A 91 3.81 5.55 13.63
CA ALA A 91 5.26 5.44 13.52
C ALA A 91 5.79 4.09 14.05
N LEU A 92 5.27 3.65 15.21
CA LEU A 92 5.63 2.36 15.79
C LEU A 92 5.17 1.19 14.91
N LEU A 93 3.91 1.24 14.46
CA LEU A 93 3.37 0.24 13.53
C LEU A 93 4.17 0.22 12.23
N GLY A 94 4.58 1.38 11.70
CA GLY A 94 5.41 1.48 10.50
C GLY A 94 6.73 0.74 10.67
N GLY A 95 7.50 1.06 11.73
CA GLY A 95 8.81 0.45 11.97
C GLY A 95 8.78 -1.03 12.36
N LEU A 96 7.61 -1.57 12.73
CA LEU A 96 7.39 -3.00 13.04
C LEU A 96 6.61 -3.72 11.93
N SER A 97 6.16 -3.00 10.90
CA SER A 97 5.31 -3.58 9.88
C SER A 97 6.11 -4.48 8.94
N PRO A 98 5.60 -5.67 8.60
CA PRO A 98 6.20 -6.53 7.58
C PRO A 98 5.80 -6.11 6.16
N PHE A 99 5.47 -4.83 5.95
CA PHE A 99 4.96 -4.36 4.67
C PHE A 99 6.12 -3.95 3.76
N CYS A 100 6.19 -4.57 2.58
CA CYS A 100 7.05 -4.06 1.52
C CYS A 100 6.49 -2.72 1.01
N SER A 101 7.34 -1.87 0.42
CA SER A 101 6.95 -0.55 -0.13
C SER A 101 5.74 -0.60 -1.09
N CYS A 102 5.48 -1.77 -1.69
CA CYS A 102 4.35 -2.02 -2.59
C CYS A 102 3.00 -2.13 -1.85
N GLU A 103 2.99 -2.56 -0.59
CA GLU A 103 1.79 -2.72 0.25
C GLU A 103 1.46 -1.47 1.08
N VAL A 104 2.47 -0.62 1.29
CA VAL A 104 2.32 0.63 2.03
C VAL A 104 1.34 1.58 1.34
N ILE A 105 1.32 1.60 0.00
CA ILE A 105 0.43 2.46 -0.80
C ILE A 105 -1.06 2.13 -0.60
N PRO A 106 -1.54 0.89 -0.84
CA PRO A 106 -2.95 0.56 -0.62
C PRO A 106 -3.34 0.69 0.85
N PHE A 107 -2.42 0.44 1.77
CA PHE A 107 -2.66 0.62 3.20
C PHE A 107 -2.87 2.09 3.57
N ILE A 108 -2.02 2.99 3.07
CA ILE A 108 -2.17 4.44 3.26
C ILE A 108 -3.48 4.93 2.65
N ALA A 109 -3.81 4.49 1.43
CA ALA A 109 -5.07 4.85 0.78
C ALA A 109 -6.29 4.41 1.61
N ALA A 110 -6.24 3.21 2.20
CA ALA A 110 -7.29 2.73 3.11
C ALA A 110 -7.35 3.57 4.40
N MET A 111 -6.21 3.88 5.02
CA MET A 111 -6.13 4.72 6.23
C MET A 111 -6.72 6.11 5.99
N LEU A 112 -6.40 6.72 4.85
CA LEU A 112 -6.94 8.01 4.42
C LEU A 112 -8.44 7.92 4.14
N ALA A 113 -8.90 6.87 3.46
CA ALA A 113 -10.32 6.63 3.25
C ALA A 113 -11.07 6.50 4.59
N LEU A 114 -10.46 5.88 5.59
CA LEU A 114 -11.02 5.75 6.95
C LEU A 114 -11.06 7.06 7.74
N GLY A 115 -10.42 8.13 7.24
CA GLY A 115 -10.37 9.43 7.91
C GLY A 115 -9.20 9.58 8.88
N ALA A 116 -8.17 8.73 8.79
CA ALA A 116 -6.95 8.91 9.58
C ALA A 116 -6.28 10.26 9.22
N PRO A 117 -5.74 10.99 10.22
CA PRO A 117 -5.12 12.28 9.98
C PRO A 117 -3.84 12.12 9.15
N LEU A 118 -3.56 13.08 8.24
CA LEU A 118 -2.37 13.04 7.39
C LEU A 118 -1.06 12.89 8.16
N GLY A 119 -0.96 13.49 9.35
CA GLY A 119 0.24 13.33 10.18
C GLY A 119 0.51 11.87 10.55
N ALA A 120 -0.52 11.07 10.83
CA ALA A 120 -0.36 9.66 11.14
C ALA A 120 0.05 8.85 9.90
N VAL A 121 -0.56 9.17 8.76
CA VAL A 121 -0.21 8.55 7.47
C VAL A 121 1.24 8.81 7.11
N MET A 122 1.71 10.05 7.23
CA MET A 122 3.10 10.42 6.95
C MET A 122 4.09 9.76 7.93
N ALA A 123 3.70 9.63 9.20
CA ALA A 123 4.54 8.96 10.18
C ALA A 123 4.75 7.48 9.87
N PHE A 124 3.66 6.77 9.49
CA PHE A 124 3.73 5.40 9.04
C PHE A 124 4.54 5.28 7.73
N TRP A 125 4.29 6.16 6.77
CA TRP A 125 4.94 6.14 5.46
C TRP A 125 6.45 6.34 5.54
N LEU A 126 6.91 7.21 6.44
CA LEU A 126 8.34 7.45 6.66
C LEU A 126 8.97 6.32 7.48
N ALA A 127 8.28 5.75 8.47
CA ALA A 127 8.85 4.69 9.30
C ALA A 127 8.92 3.33 8.57
N SER A 128 7.92 2.99 7.77
CA SER A 128 7.76 1.67 7.13
C SER A 128 8.93 1.24 6.21
N PRO A 129 9.46 2.08 5.30
CA PRO A 129 10.59 1.69 4.45
C PRO A 129 11.94 1.74 5.19
N LEU A 130 12.00 2.31 6.39
CA LEU A 130 13.27 2.50 7.11
C LEU A 130 13.66 1.28 7.96
N MET A 131 12.67 0.58 8.51
CA MET A 131 12.91 -0.59 9.35
C MET A 131 11.72 -1.55 9.29
N ASP A 132 12.03 -2.84 9.21
CA ASP A 132 11.08 -3.95 9.28
C ASP A 132 11.68 -5.10 10.11
N PRO A 133 10.88 -6.07 10.59
CA PRO A 133 11.37 -7.16 11.42
C PRO A 133 12.46 -8.02 10.77
N ALA A 134 12.42 -8.21 9.44
CA ALA A 134 13.43 -8.98 8.74
C ALA A 134 14.74 -8.18 8.63
N MET A 135 14.67 -6.88 8.30
CA MET A 135 15.85 -6.01 8.30
C MET A 135 16.44 -5.84 9.71
N PHE A 136 15.62 -5.83 10.75
CA PHE A 136 16.08 -5.84 12.14
C PHE A 136 16.88 -7.10 12.46
N LEU A 137 16.35 -8.28 12.12
CA LEU A 137 17.05 -9.56 12.32
C LEU A 137 18.39 -9.60 11.58
N ILE A 138 18.40 -9.22 10.30
CA ILE A 138 19.63 -9.19 9.49
C ILE A 138 20.64 -8.19 10.09
N THR A 139 20.21 -6.97 10.39
CA THR A 139 21.08 -5.93 10.97
C THR A 139 21.64 -6.35 12.32
N SER A 140 20.81 -6.99 13.16
CA SER A 140 21.24 -7.48 14.46
C SER A 140 22.27 -8.61 14.36
N GLY A 141 22.16 -9.46 13.32
CA GLY A 141 23.10 -10.52 13.03
C GLY A 141 24.42 -10.03 12.43
N THR A 142 24.41 -8.96 11.63
CA THR A 142 25.61 -8.45 10.94
C THR A 142 26.34 -7.34 11.70
N LEU A 143 25.59 -6.39 12.29
CA LEU A 143 26.13 -5.18 12.92
C LEU A 143 25.94 -5.18 14.45
N GLY A 144 25.25 -6.18 15.01
CA GLY A 144 24.99 -6.30 16.43
C GLY A 144 23.67 -5.66 16.87
N TRP A 145 23.22 -6.08 18.05
CA TRP A 145 21.92 -5.72 18.61
C TRP A 145 21.79 -4.23 18.91
N GLU A 146 22.85 -3.61 19.44
CA GLU A 146 22.88 -2.18 19.79
C GLU A 146 22.61 -1.29 18.57
N PHE A 147 23.23 -1.62 17.43
CA PHE A 147 23.02 -0.86 16.20
C PHE A 147 21.62 -1.06 15.62
N ALA A 148 21.09 -2.30 15.68
CA ALA A 148 19.74 -2.60 15.21
C ALA A 148 18.68 -1.82 16.01
N ILE A 149 18.82 -1.75 17.34
CA ILE A 149 17.93 -0.93 18.18
C ILE A 149 18.06 0.55 17.84
N ALA A 150 19.29 1.07 17.77
CA ALA A 150 19.52 2.48 17.46
C ALA A 150 18.91 2.88 16.11
N LYS A 151 19.07 2.03 15.09
CA LYS A 151 18.46 2.23 13.76
C LYS A 151 16.93 2.20 13.82
N THR A 152 16.35 1.30 14.59
CA THR A 152 14.89 1.22 14.77
C THR A 152 14.35 2.47 15.45
N LEU A 153 15.02 2.95 16.50
CA LEU A 153 14.65 4.19 17.19
C LEU A 153 14.80 5.40 16.26
N ALA A 154 15.84 5.45 15.43
CA ALA A 154 16.01 6.51 14.43
C ALA A 154 14.88 6.47 13.38
N ALA A 155 14.50 5.29 12.91
CA ALA A 155 13.40 5.11 11.96
C ALA A 155 12.06 5.61 12.54
N VAL A 156 11.73 5.18 13.76
CA VAL A 156 10.53 5.65 14.47
C VAL A 156 10.62 7.16 14.73
N GLY A 157 11.78 7.67 15.14
CA GLY A 157 12.02 9.09 15.38
C GLY A 157 11.80 9.96 14.13
N LEU A 158 12.27 9.50 12.97
CA LEU A 158 12.04 10.16 11.68
C LEU A 158 10.55 10.12 11.29
N GLY A 159 9.88 9.00 11.51
CA GLY A 159 8.44 8.88 11.32
C GLY A 159 7.65 9.85 12.20
N LEU A 160 7.96 9.90 13.50
CA LEU A 160 7.37 10.86 14.44
C LEU A 160 7.62 12.29 14.00
N PHE A 161 8.87 12.62 13.67
CA PHE A 161 9.24 13.95 13.22
C PHE A 161 8.43 14.38 11.99
N GLY A 162 8.40 13.53 10.95
CA GLY A 162 7.61 13.81 9.75
C GLY A 162 6.12 13.95 10.05
N GLY A 163 5.55 13.07 10.87
CA GLY A 163 4.14 13.15 11.25
C GLY A 163 3.77 14.39 12.04
N PHE A 164 4.62 14.81 12.98
CA PHE A 164 4.43 16.05 13.75
C PHE A 164 4.63 17.30 12.90
N VAL A 165 5.62 17.30 12.00
CA VAL A 165 5.83 18.38 11.03
C VAL A 165 4.61 18.49 10.11
N THR A 166 4.09 17.37 9.59
CA THR A 166 2.86 17.37 8.80
C THR A 166 1.66 17.83 9.62
N MET A 167 1.54 17.45 10.89
CA MET A 167 0.48 17.95 11.76
C MET A 167 0.56 19.47 11.97
N ALA A 168 1.77 20.02 12.14
CA ALA A 168 1.96 21.46 12.28
C ALA A 168 1.68 22.19 10.95
N ALA A 169 2.15 21.63 9.83
CA ALA A 169 1.96 22.15 8.48
C ALA A 169 0.54 21.99 7.95
N ALA A 170 -0.25 21.04 8.47
CA ALA A 170 -1.65 20.83 8.10
C ALA A 170 -2.55 22.03 8.45
N ARG A 171 -2.08 22.96 9.30
CA ARG A 171 -2.75 24.25 9.57
C ARG A 171 -2.45 25.32 8.53
N SER A 172 -1.56 25.06 7.58
CA SER A 172 -1.24 25.97 6.47
C SER A 172 -2.16 25.71 5.27
N PRO A 173 -2.46 26.74 4.46
CA PRO A 173 -3.35 26.62 3.29
C PRO A 173 -2.82 25.68 2.20
N VAL A 174 -1.56 25.23 2.30
CA VAL A 174 -0.93 24.27 1.37
C VAL A 174 -1.55 22.87 1.47
N PHE A 175 -2.14 22.51 2.62
CA PHE A 175 -2.77 21.20 2.87
C PHE A 175 -4.28 21.32 3.12
N ALA A 176 -4.94 22.31 2.51
CA ALA A 176 -6.37 22.54 2.68
C ALA A 176 -7.27 21.45 2.06
N ASP A 177 -6.78 20.73 1.04
CA ASP A 177 -7.54 19.68 0.35
C ASP A 177 -6.71 18.43 -0.09
N PRO A 178 -6.07 17.71 0.85
CA PRO A 178 -5.24 16.54 0.57
C PRO A 178 -6.03 15.26 0.28
N LEU A 179 -7.36 15.29 0.40
CA LEU A 179 -8.24 14.13 0.23
C LEU A 179 -9.15 14.36 -0.97
N ARG A 180 -8.96 13.56 -2.01
CA ARG A 180 -9.99 13.39 -3.04
C ARG A 180 -11.23 12.83 -2.34
N GLU A 181 -12.30 13.61 -2.35
CA GLU A 181 -13.58 13.25 -1.73
C GLU A 181 -13.94 11.79 -2.03
N LYS A 182 -14.22 11.02 -0.98
CA LYS A 182 -15.10 9.86 -1.13
C LYS A 182 -16.34 10.35 -1.86
N PRO A 183 -16.85 9.65 -2.88
CA PRO A 183 -18.12 10.03 -3.49
C PRO A 183 -19.16 10.11 -2.37
N ARG A 184 -19.60 11.33 -2.06
CA ARG A 184 -20.82 11.57 -1.29
C ARG A 184 -21.95 11.06 -2.16
N ILE A 185 -22.25 9.77 -2.06
CA ILE A 185 -23.49 9.25 -2.61
C ILE A 185 -24.58 9.62 -1.61
N GLY A 186 -25.32 10.67 -1.95
CA GLY A 186 -26.70 10.87 -1.50
C GLY A 186 -26.90 11.87 -0.37
N ASP A 187 -27.54 12.97 -0.72
CA ASP A 187 -28.28 13.86 0.18
C ASP A 187 -29.44 13.11 0.89
N CYS A 188 -29.79 13.65 2.06
CA CYS A 188 -31.08 13.52 2.76
C CYS A 188 -31.48 12.28 3.58
N CYS A 189 -31.03 11.03 3.36
CA CYS A 189 -31.47 9.91 4.22
C CYS A 189 -30.47 8.74 4.26
N GLY A 190 -29.80 8.56 5.40
CA GLY A 190 -29.08 7.31 5.72
C GLY A 190 -27.60 7.32 5.41
N VAL A 191 -26.83 8.08 6.18
CA VAL A 191 -25.37 7.93 6.24
C VAL A 191 -25.05 6.56 6.85
N LYS A 192 -24.87 5.54 6.01
CA LYS A 192 -24.09 4.37 6.44
C LYS A 192 -22.65 4.84 6.52
N LYS A 193 -22.10 4.92 7.74
CA LYS A 193 -20.67 5.18 7.91
C LYS A 193 -19.92 4.17 7.05
N PRO A 194 -18.86 4.58 6.33
CA PRO A 194 -18.26 3.77 5.27
C PRO A 194 -17.89 2.34 5.69
N LEU A 195 -17.63 2.10 6.98
CA LEU A 195 -17.30 0.79 7.53
C LEU A 195 -17.81 0.64 8.98
N GLU A 196 -19.13 0.76 9.21
CA GLU A 196 -19.74 0.32 10.47
C GLU A 196 -20.19 -1.15 10.38
N GLY A 197 -19.37 -2.06 10.92
CA GLY A 197 -19.72 -3.47 11.08
C GLY A 197 -18.72 -4.19 11.96
N LYS A 198 -19.18 -5.14 12.78
CA LYS A 198 -18.28 -6.06 13.50
C LYS A 198 -17.52 -6.91 12.47
N PRO A 199 -16.22 -7.21 12.68
CA PRO A 199 -15.46 -8.06 11.77
C PRO A 199 -16.14 -9.44 11.68
N VAL A 200 -16.39 -9.89 10.45
CA VAL A 200 -17.03 -11.18 10.18
C VAL A 200 -15.95 -12.12 9.68
N TRP A 201 -15.45 -12.96 10.57
CA TRP A 201 -14.36 -13.90 10.26
C TRP A 201 -14.77 -14.94 9.22
N ARG A 202 -16.04 -15.37 9.21
CA ARG A 202 -16.62 -16.27 8.20
C ARG A 202 -17.14 -15.51 6.98
N PHE A 203 -16.32 -14.63 6.39
CA PHE A 203 -16.73 -13.81 5.24
C PHE A 203 -17.09 -14.64 4.00
N TRP A 204 -16.53 -15.85 3.88
CA TRP A 204 -16.79 -16.80 2.78
C TRP A 204 -18.22 -17.33 2.70
N GLN A 205 -19.05 -17.11 3.74
CA GLN A 205 -20.47 -17.49 3.72
C GLN A 205 -21.35 -16.42 3.06
N ASN A 206 -20.84 -15.19 2.84
CA ASN A 206 -21.57 -14.10 2.21
C ASN A 206 -21.06 -13.87 0.77
N PRO A 207 -21.92 -14.01 -0.26
CA PRO A 207 -21.50 -13.92 -1.65
C PRO A 207 -20.91 -12.54 -2.01
N GLU A 208 -21.48 -11.43 -1.51
CA GLU A 208 -20.95 -10.07 -1.74
C GLU A 208 -19.53 -9.87 -1.19
N ARG A 209 -19.21 -10.45 -0.02
CA ARG A 209 -17.86 -10.33 0.57
C ARG A 209 -16.85 -11.23 -0.12
N ALA A 210 -17.29 -12.40 -0.62
CA ALA A 210 -16.46 -13.28 -1.42
C ALA A 210 -16.11 -12.65 -2.79
N GLU A 211 -17.03 -11.91 -3.40
CA GLU A 211 -16.77 -11.15 -4.63
C GLU A 211 -15.81 -9.99 -4.40
N THR A 212 -15.96 -9.28 -3.27
CA THR A 212 -15.02 -8.23 -2.84
C THR A 212 -13.61 -8.80 -2.66
N PHE A 213 -13.47 -9.99 -2.06
CA PHE A 213 -12.19 -10.69 -1.94
C PHE A 213 -11.57 -10.98 -3.31
N ARG A 214 -12.33 -11.57 -4.24
CA ARG A 214 -11.82 -11.94 -5.58
C ARG A 214 -11.38 -10.71 -6.38
N THR A 215 -12.18 -9.66 -6.37
CA THR A 215 -11.89 -8.43 -7.11
C THR A 215 -10.65 -7.75 -6.55
N ASN A 216 -10.58 -7.54 -5.23
CA ASN A 216 -9.40 -6.95 -4.59
C ASN A 216 -8.16 -7.82 -4.74
N ALA A 217 -8.27 -9.15 -4.65
CA ALA A 217 -7.14 -10.04 -4.85
C ALA A 217 -6.58 -9.92 -6.27
N LEU A 218 -7.44 -9.90 -7.28
CA LEU A 218 -7.03 -9.76 -8.68
C LEU A 218 -6.43 -8.38 -8.97
N GLU A 219 -7.07 -7.31 -8.51
CA GLU A 219 -6.56 -5.95 -8.71
C GLU A 219 -5.19 -5.74 -8.05
N ASN A 220 -5.02 -6.18 -6.80
CA ASN A 220 -3.74 -6.06 -6.11
C ASN A 220 -2.68 -6.98 -6.72
N ALA A 221 -3.03 -8.20 -7.13
CA ALA A 221 -2.09 -9.10 -7.80
C ALA A 221 -1.61 -8.51 -9.14
N VAL A 222 -2.51 -7.97 -9.96
CA VAL A 222 -2.15 -7.34 -11.24
C VAL A 222 -1.33 -6.07 -11.03
N PHE A 223 -1.67 -5.27 -10.02
CA PHE A 223 -0.89 -4.09 -9.68
C PHE A 223 0.53 -4.48 -9.24
N LEU A 224 0.68 -5.44 -8.33
CA LEU A 224 1.99 -5.88 -7.85
C LEU A 224 2.83 -6.50 -8.97
N LEU A 225 2.26 -7.37 -9.81
CA LEU A 225 2.96 -7.97 -10.96
C LEU A 225 3.43 -6.95 -11.99
N LYS A 226 2.73 -5.83 -12.11
CA LYS A 226 3.07 -4.77 -13.06
C LYS A 226 4.26 -3.91 -12.60
N TRP A 227 4.42 -3.74 -11.30
CA TRP A 227 5.40 -2.81 -10.71
C TRP A 227 6.62 -3.50 -10.10
N LEU A 228 6.68 -4.84 -10.17
CA LEU A 228 7.83 -5.66 -9.82
C LEU A 228 8.72 -5.91 -11.04
#